data_AF-A0A328E3F1-F1
#
_entry.id   AF-A0A328E3F1-F1
#
_cell.length_a   1.000
_cell.length_b   1.000
_cell.length_c   1.000
_cell.angle_alpha   90.00
_cell.angle_beta   90.00
_cell.angle_gamma   90.00
#
_symmetry.space_group_name_H-M   'P 1'
#
loop_
_entity.id
_entity.type
_entity.pdbx_description
1 polymer ?
#
loop_
_entity_poly.entity_id
_entity_poly.type
_entity_poly.pdbx_seq_one_letter_code
_entity_poly.pdbx_strand_id
1 'polypeptide(L)'
;MASTPRTRKSSTPLTPIVNQKPSRNRISPPSDSSPLEPSQNFFPTSRAEFLRLVSVISIAAFIAFVCNYIASVVDRQPKPFCTTNSELDDALSDLCEPCPTNGVCYDGKLECEHGFRKHGDLCIEDSKLSEVAKELYKFVEDHVCKAYAHHMCGGSGALWVQEGEILNRFEENKLTKHYGISGVAYGHSKQRAIEAVDKMLERRMGHHGIKEVKCPDQLAQKHIPLSCCVQLWIAKHAITLLAAGALLVGCSVILLKVRRRHYLSVRAEELYNKVCDVVEDKAVAARSTNNECEPWVMASWLRDYLLSPKERKDPLLWKKVF
;
A
#
# COMPACT_ATOMS: atom_id res chain seq x y z
N MET A 1 16.70 -45.31 -136.93
CA MET A 1 15.77 -45.19 -138.08
C MET A 1 14.47 -44.58 -137.57
N ALA A 2 13.96 -43.58 -138.31
CA ALA A 2 12.58 -43.04 -138.31
C ALA A 2 12.04 -42.42 -136.99
N SER A 3 12.00 -41.09 -136.81
CA SER A 3 11.18 -40.02 -137.47
C SER A 3 9.89 -39.70 -136.69
N THR A 4 9.89 -38.55 -135.99
CA THR A 4 8.97 -37.38 -136.04
C THR A 4 7.51 -37.54 -136.55
N PRO A 5 6.59 -36.54 -136.43
CA PRO A 5 6.31 -35.52 -135.39
C PRO A 5 4.77 -35.20 -135.23
N ARG A 6 4.45 -34.06 -134.58
CA ARG A 6 3.32 -33.08 -134.80
C ARG A 6 2.16 -32.94 -133.78
N THR A 7 2.32 -31.92 -132.91
CA THR A 7 1.46 -30.72 -132.63
C THR A 7 -0.08 -30.79 -132.60
N ARG A 8 -0.71 -30.19 -131.56
CA ARG A 8 -1.49 -28.92 -131.64
C ARG A 8 -1.89 -28.29 -130.28
N LYS A 9 -1.68 -26.95 -130.21
CA LYS A 9 -2.26 -25.80 -129.46
C LYS A 9 -3.61 -26.00 -128.73
N SER A 10 -4.11 -25.20 -127.79
CA SER A 10 -3.74 -24.00 -126.98
C SER A 10 -5.02 -23.60 -126.21
N SER A 11 -4.93 -23.06 -124.99
CA SER A 11 -5.62 -21.81 -124.53
C SER A 11 -5.72 -21.72 -122.99
N THR A 12 -5.16 -20.63 -122.46
CA THR A 12 -5.37 -20.01 -121.14
C THR A 12 -6.72 -19.23 -121.17
N PRO A 13 -7.32 -18.69 -120.07
CA PRO A 13 -6.63 -17.72 -119.19
C PRO A 13 -7.11 -17.51 -117.72
N LEU A 14 -6.24 -16.80 -116.98
CA LEU A 14 -6.48 -15.75 -115.96
C LEU A 14 -6.74 -16.10 -114.47
N THR A 15 -5.81 -15.57 -113.69
CA THR A 15 -5.67 -15.36 -112.24
C THR A 15 -6.58 -14.24 -111.69
N PRO A 16 -6.59 -14.04 -110.36
CA PRO A 16 -5.87 -12.85 -109.85
C PRO A 16 -4.94 -13.13 -108.66
N ILE A 17 -4.01 -12.20 -108.52
CA ILE A 17 -2.86 -12.08 -107.63
C ILE A 17 -3.22 -11.16 -106.45
N VAL A 18 -2.46 -11.24 -105.35
CA VAL A 18 -1.93 -10.15 -104.47
C VAL A 18 -1.74 -10.72 -103.06
N ASN A 19 -0.62 -10.61 -102.32
CA ASN A 19 0.72 -10.07 -102.55
C ASN A 19 1.67 -10.64 -101.45
N GLN A 20 2.90 -11.00 -101.84
CA GLN A 20 4.23 -10.63 -101.27
C GLN A 20 4.45 -10.63 -99.74
N LYS A 21 5.56 -11.09 -99.12
CA LYS A 21 6.85 -11.77 -99.45
C LYS A 21 7.64 -11.80 -98.10
N PRO A 22 8.94 -12.19 -98.05
CA PRO A 22 9.61 -13.50 -98.09
C PRO A 22 10.15 -13.89 -96.66
N SER A 23 10.94 -14.91 -96.34
CA SER A 23 12.00 -15.65 -97.02
C SER A 23 12.51 -16.79 -96.09
N ARG A 24 12.74 -17.99 -96.67
CA ARG A 24 13.79 -19.01 -96.37
C ARG A 24 13.93 -19.56 -94.93
N ASN A 25 14.06 -20.86 -94.68
CA ASN A 25 14.20 -22.07 -95.50
C ASN A 25 13.73 -23.27 -94.64
N ARG A 26 12.93 -24.17 -95.23
CA ARG A 26 12.71 -25.53 -94.71
C ARG A 26 13.96 -26.37 -94.95
N ILE A 27 14.35 -27.18 -93.97
CA ILE A 27 14.54 -28.63 -94.16
C ILE A 27 14.00 -29.32 -92.90
N SER A 28 13.06 -30.26 -93.08
CA SER A 28 12.56 -31.21 -92.07
C SER A 28 12.73 -32.63 -92.65
N PRO A 29 12.37 -33.72 -91.95
CA PRO A 29 13.28 -34.69 -91.33
C PRO A 29 13.07 -36.11 -91.93
N PRO A 30 13.41 -37.18 -91.19
CA PRO A 30 12.37 -38.19 -90.91
C PRO A 30 12.35 -38.51 -89.40
N SER A 31 11.28 -38.24 -88.63
CA SER A 31 10.12 -39.10 -88.34
C SER A 31 10.39 -40.60 -88.27
N ASP A 32 10.41 -41.14 -87.05
CA ASP A 32 9.73 -42.39 -86.71
C ASP A 32 9.15 -42.31 -85.29
N SER A 33 7.86 -42.60 -85.19
CA SER A 33 7.02 -42.54 -84.00
C SER A 33 6.77 -43.93 -83.44
N SER A 34 6.87 -44.11 -82.11
CA SER A 34 6.13 -45.17 -81.41
C SER A 34 5.74 -44.72 -79.99
N PRO A 35 4.58 -45.18 -79.46
CA PRO A 35 4.01 -44.68 -78.23
C PRO A 35 4.58 -45.40 -77.00
N LEU A 36 4.99 -44.65 -75.97
CA LEU A 36 5.35 -45.23 -74.66
C LEU A 36 4.10 -45.42 -73.80
N GLU A 37 3.85 -46.67 -73.43
CA GLU A 37 2.94 -47.09 -72.36
C GLU A 37 3.72 -47.16 -71.02
N PRO A 38 3.16 -46.75 -69.87
CA PRO A 38 3.91 -46.73 -68.61
C PRO A 38 3.79 -48.07 -67.88
N SER A 39 4.91 -48.69 -67.54
CA SER A 39 4.95 -49.92 -66.74
C SER A 39 4.84 -49.63 -65.23
N GLN A 40 3.84 -50.24 -64.61
CA GLN A 40 3.69 -50.33 -63.15
C GLN A 40 4.72 -51.34 -62.59
N ASN A 41 5.59 -50.91 -61.67
CA ASN A 41 6.33 -51.80 -60.75
C ASN A 41 6.70 -51.03 -59.47
N PHE A 42 5.89 -51.22 -58.42
CA PHE A 42 5.96 -50.49 -57.14
C PHE A 42 6.66 -51.26 -55.99
N PHE A 43 7.39 -52.35 -56.25
CA PHE A 43 8.09 -53.10 -55.20
C PHE A 43 9.51 -53.55 -55.59
N PRO A 44 10.55 -53.23 -54.77
CA PRO A 44 11.93 -53.59 -55.05
C PRO A 44 12.18 -55.10 -54.85
N THR A 45 12.90 -55.73 -55.78
CA THR A 45 13.01 -57.21 -55.89
C THR A 45 14.30 -57.77 -55.29
N SER A 46 15.18 -56.92 -54.72
CA SER A 46 16.45 -57.36 -54.11
C SER A 46 16.72 -56.74 -52.73
N ARG A 47 17.40 -57.48 -51.84
CA ARG A 47 17.83 -56.98 -50.51
C ARG A 47 18.69 -55.72 -50.60
N ALA A 48 19.48 -55.58 -51.67
CA ALA A 48 20.31 -54.42 -51.92
C ALA A 48 19.49 -53.16 -52.27
N GLU A 49 18.42 -53.30 -53.06
CA GLU A 49 17.49 -52.20 -53.36
C GLU A 49 16.70 -51.77 -52.13
N PHE A 50 16.26 -52.73 -51.30
CA PHE A 50 15.59 -52.42 -50.03
C PHE A 50 16.51 -51.67 -49.06
N LEU A 51 17.77 -52.12 -48.90
CA LEU A 51 18.75 -51.42 -48.05
C LEU A 51 19.10 -50.02 -48.59
N ARG A 52 19.18 -49.85 -49.91
CA ARG A 52 19.34 -48.51 -50.52
C ARG A 52 18.14 -47.64 -50.22
N LEU A 53 16.92 -48.15 -50.36
CA LEU A 53 15.70 -47.40 -50.06
C LEU A 53 15.66 -46.96 -48.59
N VAL A 54 15.96 -47.88 -47.67
CA VAL A 54 16.04 -47.58 -46.23
C VAL A 54 17.12 -46.54 -45.94
N SER A 55 18.31 -46.64 -46.55
CA SER A 55 19.38 -45.65 -46.35
C SER A 55 18.96 -44.25 -46.84
N VAL A 56 18.26 -44.18 -47.98
CA VAL A 56 17.79 -42.91 -48.55
C VAL A 56 16.72 -42.31 -47.65
N ILE A 57 15.78 -43.12 -47.14
CA ILE A 57 14.76 -42.68 -46.21
C ILE A 57 15.37 -42.21 -44.89
N SER A 58 16.35 -42.93 -44.34
CA SER A 58 17.05 -42.52 -43.11
C SER A 58 17.82 -41.21 -43.27
N ILE A 59 18.52 -41.02 -44.40
CA ILE A 59 19.21 -39.77 -44.70
C ILE A 59 18.20 -38.63 -44.85
N ALA A 60 17.10 -38.85 -45.58
CA ALA A 60 16.05 -37.84 -45.75
C ALA A 60 15.39 -37.47 -44.41
N ALA A 61 15.10 -38.45 -43.55
CA ALA A 61 14.53 -38.21 -42.22
C ALA A 61 15.50 -37.46 -41.30
N PHE A 62 16.79 -37.79 -41.35
CA PHE A 62 17.81 -37.09 -40.57
C PHE A 62 17.97 -35.64 -41.02
N ILE A 63 18.01 -35.38 -42.33
CA ILE A 63 18.05 -34.02 -42.87
C ILE A 63 16.80 -33.26 -42.45
N ALA A 64 15.61 -33.85 -42.58
CA ALA A 64 14.36 -33.21 -42.17
C ALA A 64 14.33 -32.88 -40.66
N PHE A 65 14.85 -33.78 -39.81
CA PHE A 65 14.96 -33.55 -38.37
C PHE A 65 15.94 -32.42 -38.04
N VAL A 66 17.12 -32.42 -38.66
CA VAL A 66 18.13 -31.37 -38.48
C VAL A 66 17.61 -30.01 -38.97
N CYS A 67 16.96 -29.97 -40.13
CA CYS A 67 16.34 -28.76 -40.66
C CYS A 67 15.22 -28.23 -39.74
N ASN A 68 14.34 -29.09 -39.22
CA ASN A 68 13.30 -28.69 -38.26
C ASN A 68 13.91 -28.20 -36.94
N TYR A 69 14.94 -28.88 -36.45
CA TYR A 69 15.62 -28.48 -35.21
C TYR A 69 16.27 -27.10 -35.37
N ILE A 70 17.03 -26.90 -36.46
CA ILE A 70 17.64 -25.60 -36.77
C ILE A 70 16.56 -24.53 -36.95
N ALA A 71 15.49 -24.79 -37.71
CA ALA A 71 14.38 -23.86 -37.86
C ALA A 71 13.76 -23.49 -36.50
N SER A 72 13.51 -24.46 -35.62
CA SER A 72 12.94 -24.21 -34.29
C SER A 72 13.85 -23.40 -33.35
N VAL A 73 15.17 -23.48 -33.53
CA VAL A 73 16.15 -22.72 -32.74
C VAL A 73 16.33 -21.31 -33.32
N VAL A 74 16.25 -21.17 -34.65
CA VAL A 74 16.33 -19.87 -35.33
C VAL A 74 15.04 -19.06 -35.12
N ASP A 75 13.86 -19.68 -35.17
CA ASP A 75 12.58 -19.03 -34.84
C ASP A 75 12.44 -18.64 -33.37
N ARG A 76 13.33 -19.13 -32.49
CA ARG A 76 13.38 -18.76 -31.07
C ARG A 76 14.17 -17.48 -30.79
N GLN A 77 14.74 -16.83 -31.80
CA GLN A 77 15.33 -15.52 -31.59
C GLN A 77 14.22 -14.55 -31.16
N PRO A 78 14.34 -13.91 -29.98
CA PRO A 78 13.33 -12.95 -29.53
C PRO A 78 13.23 -11.84 -30.57
N LYS A 79 12.00 -11.48 -30.95
CA LYS A 79 11.78 -10.39 -31.89
C LYS A 79 12.37 -9.09 -31.29
N PRO A 80 13.06 -8.27 -32.08
CA PRO A 80 13.60 -7.01 -31.59
C PRO A 80 12.46 -6.06 -31.22
N PHE A 81 12.68 -5.18 -30.23
CA PHE A 81 11.71 -4.13 -29.89
C PHE A 81 11.76 -2.96 -30.87
N CYS A 82 10.60 -2.39 -31.21
CA CYS A 82 10.52 -1.19 -32.04
C CYS A 82 11.14 0.02 -31.31
N THR A 83 11.79 0.92 -32.04
CA THR A 83 12.44 2.10 -31.43
C THR A 83 11.41 3.17 -31.12
N THR A 84 11.51 3.78 -29.93
CA THR A 84 10.49 4.65 -29.32
C THR A 84 10.17 5.95 -30.10
N ASN A 85 10.88 6.25 -31.20
CA ASN A 85 10.85 7.57 -31.87
C ASN A 85 10.62 7.56 -33.40
N SER A 86 10.19 6.46 -34.02
CA SER A 86 9.91 6.45 -35.46
C SER A 86 8.41 6.53 -35.74
N GLU A 87 7.92 7.74 -36.09
CA GLU A 87 6.61 7.96 -36.76
C GLU A 87 6.53 7.32 -38.17
N LEU A 88 7.42 6.36 -38.49
CA LEU A 88 7.65 5.83 -39.82
C LEU A 88 7.39 4.31 -39.93
N ASP A 89 6.71 3.69 -38.96
CA ASP A 89 6.68 2.23 -38.81
C ASP A 89 5.30 1.56 -38.96
N ASP A 90 4.38 2.16 -39.71
CA ASP A 90 3.12 1.46 -40.08
C ASP A 90 3.37 0.29 -41.06
N ALA A 91 4.54 0.25 -41.71
CA ALA A 91 4.94 -0.83 -42.64
C ALA A 91 5.94 -1.85 -42.05
N LEU A 92 6.50 -1.59 -40.86
CA LEU A 92 7.53 -2.41 -40.19
C LEU A 92 7.02 -3.11 -38.91
N SER A 93 5.77 -2.86 -38.53
CA SER A 93 5.14 -3.41 -37.32
C SER A 93 5.08 -4.94 -37.25
N ASP A 94 5.23 -5.65 -38.38
CA ASP A 94 5.28 -7.12 -38.39
C ASP A 94 6.66 -7.69 -37.99
N LEU A 95 7.73 -6.87 -38.05
CA LEU A 95 9.12 -7.29 -37.79
C LEU A 95 9.61 -7.04 -36.37
N CYS A 96 8.97 -6.15 -35.61
CA CYS A 96 9.38 -5.80 -34.25
C CYS A 96 8.22 -5.90 -33.25
N GLU A 97 8.56 -6.14 -31.99
CA GLU A 97 7.59 -6.09 -30.90
C GLU A 97 7.44 -4.64 -30.40
N PRO A 98 6.21 -4.21 -30.08
CA PRO A 98 6.00 -2.88 -29.53
C PRO A 98 6.74 -2.71 -28.21
N CYS A 99 7.25 -1.51 -27.95
CA CYS A 99 7.95 -1.25 -26.71
C CYS A 99 6.98 -1.38 -25.51
N PRO A 100 7.29 -2.22 -24.51
CA PRO A 100 6.42 -2.41 -23.35
C PRO A 100 6.37 -1.14 -22.49
N THR A 101 5.28 -0.99 -21.73
CA THR A 101 5.10 0.12 -20.78
C THR A 101 6.21 0.17 -19.74
N ASN A 102 6.68 1.39 -19.41
CA ASN A 102 7.81 1.65 -18.51
C ASN A 102 9.16 1.10 -19.02
N GLY A 103 9.26 0.84 -20.33
CA GLY A 103 10.46 0.47 -21.04
C GLY A 103 10.89 1.55 -22.02
N VAL A 104 12.20 1.69 -22.20
CA VAL A 104 12.85 2.50 -23.22
C VAL A 104 13.47 1.54 -24.24
N CYS A 105 12.98 1.60 -25.47
CA CYS A 105 13.44 0.73 -26.54
C CYS A 105 14.30 1.50 -27.54
N TYR A 106 15.51 1.02 -27.76
CA TYR A 106 16.45 1.54 -28.75
C TYR A 106 17.18 0.37 -29.43
N ASP A 107 17.28 0.41 -30.76
CA ASP A 107 18.05 -0.56 -31.55
C ASP A 107 17.68 -2.04 -31.24
N GLY A 108 16.38 -2.33 -31.13
CA GLY A 108 15.89 -3.68 -30.83
C GLY A 108 16.03 -4.12 -29.36
N LYS A 109 16.63 -3.28 -28.49
CA LYS A 109 16.87 -3.61 -27.08
C LYS A 109 15.87 -2.90 -26.17
N LEU A 110 15.36 -3.64 -25.20
CA LEU A 110 14.58 -3.13 -24.07
C LEU A 110 15.48 -2.83 -22.88
N GLU A 111 15.53 -1.57 -22.47
CA GLU A 111 15.97 -1.12 -21.16
C GLU A 111 14.76 -0.64 -20.35
N CYS A 112 14.66 -1.03 -19.08
CA CYS A 112 13.54 -0.58 -18.25
C CYS A 112 13.82 0.80 -17.67
N GLU A 113 12.77 1.60 -17.54
CA GLU A 113 12.84 2.88 -16.83
C GLU A 113 13.29 2.67 -15.38
N HIS A 114 13.86 3.74 -14.79
CA HIS A 114 14.28 3.72 -13.40
C HIS A 114 13.10 3.29 -12.51
N GLY A 115 13.35 2.40 -11.54
CA GLY A 115 12.27 1.84 -10.72
C GLY A 115 11.68 0.52 -11.23
N PHE A 116 12.00 0.12 -12.47
CA PHE A 116 11.51 -1.09 -13.08
C PHE A 116 12.67 -2.05 -13.40
N ARG A 117 12.39 -3.34 -13.24
CA ARG A 117 13.30 -4.45 -13.52
C ARG A 117 12.80 -5.21 -14.73
N LYS A 118 13.74 -5.56 -15.62
CA LYS A 118 13.45 -6.41 -16.78
C LYS A 118 13.11 -7.83 -16.32
N HIS A 119 11.94 -8.32 -16.75
CA HIS A 119 11.47 -9.67 -16.53
C HIS A 119 10.96 -10.25 -17.86
N GLY A 120 11.87 -10.87 -18.61
CA GLY A 120 11.62 -11.24 -20.01
C GLY A 120 11.49 -9.99 -20.87
N ASP A 121 10.34 -9.87 -21.53
CA ASP A 121 9.99 -8.79 -22.46
C ASP A 121 9.13 -7.70 -21.80
N LEU A 122 9.06 -7.71 -20.47
CA LEU A 122 8.28 -6.76 -19.67
C LEU A 122 9.17 -6.05 -18.64
N CYS A 123 8.77 -4.82 -18.32
CA CYS A 123 9.36 -4.03 -17.23
C CYS A 123 8.41 -4.02 -16.03
N ILE A 124 8.80 -4.72 -14.97
CA ILE A 124 8.00 -4.89 -13.75
C ILE A 124 8.59 -4.00 -12.65
N GLU A 125 7.74 -3.36 -11.86
CA GLU A 125 8.20 -2.51 -10.75
C GLU A 125 9.13 -3.29 -9.81
N ASP A 126 10.30 -2.72 -9.50
CA ASP A 126 11.22 -3.34 -8.56
C ASP A 126 10.67 -3.20 -7.14
N SER A 127 10.18 -4.32 -6.62
CA SER A 127 9.67 -4.42 -5.25
C SER A 127 10.58 -3.77 -4.21
N LYS A 128 11.91 -3.86 -4.35
CA LYS A 128 12.86 -3.25 -3.41
C LYS A 128 12.84 -1.72 -3.47
N LEU A 129 12.76 -1.15 -4.67
CA LEU A 129 12.69 0.30 -4.86
C LEU A 129 11.35 0.84 -4.38
N SER A 130 10.27 0.08 -4.59
CA SER A 130 8.94 0.42 -4.05
C SER A 130 8.91 0.39 -2.52
N GLU A 131 9.59 -0.57 -1.89
CA GLU A 131 9.64 -0.72 -0.42
C GLU A 131 10.46 0.41 0.22
N VAL A 132 11.62 0.72 -0.37
CA VAL A 132 12.48 1.85 0.04
C VAL A 132 11.72 3.17 -0.08
N ALA A 133 11.00 3.39 -1.19
CA ALA A 133 10.18 4.59 -1.36
C ALA A 133 9.07 4.70 -0.30
N LYS A 134 8.42 3.57 0.03
CA LYS A 134 7.37 3.51 1.05
C LYS A 134 7.92 3.76 2.46
N GLU A 135 9.11 3.25 2.77
CA GLU A 135 9.78 3.49 4.05
C GLU A 135 10.15 4.97 4.19
N LEU A 136 10.69 5.57 3.12
CA LEU A 136 11.03 6.99 3.10
C LEU A 136 9.78 7.87 3.25
N TYR A 137 8.70 7.54 2.55
CA TYR A 137 7.41 8.22 2.70
C TYR A 137 6.90 8.17 4.15
N LYS A 138 6.88 6.99 4.76
CA LYS A 138 6.42 6.81 6.15
C LYS A 138 7.26 7.63 7.14
N PHE A 139 8.57 7.70 6.93
CA PHE A 139 9.44 8.52 7.75
C PHE A 139 9.08 10.01 7.66
N VAL A 140 8.88 10.52 6.44
CA VAL A 140 8.47 11.91 6.22
C VAL A 140 7.10 12.18 6.85
N GLU A 141 6.12 11.32 6.60
CA GLU A 141 4.77 11.41 7.17
C GLU A 141 4.83 11.46 8.70
N ASP A 142 5.48 10.50 9.34
CA ASP A 142 5.56 10.42 10.79
C ASP A 142 6.23 11.65 11.40
N HIS A 143 7.34 12.12 10.80
CA HIS A 143 8.06 13.28 11.32
C HIS A 143 7.28 14.58 11.17
N VAL A 144 6.66 14.81 10.01
CA VAL A 144 5.85 16.02 9.74
C VAL A 144 4.57 15.99 10.56
N CYS A 145 3.86 14.87 10.60
CA CYS A 145 2.60 14.74 11.34
C CYS A 145 2.83 14.80 12.87
N LYS A 146 3.92 14.23 13.39
CA LYS A 146 4.29 14.43 14.81
C LYS A 146 4.62 15.88 15.12
N ALA A 147 5.39 16.56 14.27
CA ALA A 147 5.72 17.97 14.47
C ALA A 147 4.45 18.83 14.49
N TYR A 148 3.54 18.59 13.55
CA TYR A 148 2.28 19.31 13.49
C TYR A 148 1.35 18.97 14.67
N ALA A 149 1.28 17.71 15.08
CA ALA A 149 0.52 17.29 16.25
C ALA A 149 1.00 17.99 17.53
N HIS A 150 2.32 18.13 17.73
CA HIS A 150 2.86 18.88 18.86
C HIS A 150 2.51 20.38 18.79
N HIS A 151 2.51 20.97 17.59
CA HIS A 151 2.08 22.35 17.39
C HIS A 151 0.59 22.54 17.76
N MET A 152 -0.29 21.62 17.37
CA MET A 152 -1.71 21.65 17.76
C MET A 152 -1.92 21.58 19.27
N CYS A 153 -1.01 20.94 20.00
CA CYS A 153 -1.03 20.79 21.44
C CYS A 153 -0.49 22.01 22.21
N GLY A 154 -0.27 23.14 21.54
CA GLY A 154 0.36 24.32 22.16
C GLY A 154 1.85 24.15 22.44
N GLY A 155 2.49 23.14 21.84
CA GLY A 155 3.91 22.84 21.99
C GLY A 155 4.80 23.58 20.98
N SER A 156 6.11 23.37 21.10
CA SER A 156 7.18 23.90 20.22
C SER A 156 7.25 23.26 18.83
N GLY A 157 6.20 22.55 18.40
CA GLY A 157 6.12 21.93 17.09
C GLY A 157 6.02 22.98 15.97
N ALA A 158 6.26 22.56 14.73
CA ALA A 158 6.12 23.42 13.57
C ALA A 158 4.91 23.01 12.72
N LEU A 159 4.11 23.99 12.31
CA LEU A 159 3.01 23.81 11.36
C LEU A 159 3.51 23.43 9.96
N TRP A 160 4.58 24.11 9.53
CA TRP A 160 5.25 23.90 8.25
C TRP A 160 6.68 23.48 8.53
N VAL A 161 7.13 22.38 7.91
CA VAL A 161 8.47 21.82 8.11
C VAL A 161 9.23 21.86 6.78
N GLN A 162 10.50 22.25 6.81
CA GLN A 162 11.31 22.31 5.59
C GLN A 162 11.59 20.90 5.05
N GLU A 163 11.28 20.70 3.76
CA GLU A 163 11.44 19.41 3.09
C GLU A 163 12.91 18.95 3.07
N GLY A 164 13.83 19.88 2.80
CA GLY A 164 15.27 19.60 2.78
C GLY A 164 15.81 19.10 4.12
N GLU A 165 15.37 19.68 5.24
CA GLU A 165 15.82 19.27 6.58
C GLU A 165 15.30 17.88 6.99
N ILE A 166 14.12 17.50 6.51
CA ILE A 166 13.56 16.16 6.77
C ILE A 166 14.32 15.12 5.97
N LEU A 167 14.52 15.39 4.67
CA LEU A 167 15.22 14.47 3.77
C LEU A 167 16.70 14.31 4.15
N ASN A 168 17.34 15.35 4.70
CA ASN A 168 18.72 15.28 5.19
C ASN A 168 18.86 14.47 6.49
N ARG A 169 17.80 14.42 7.32
CA ARG A 169 17.78 13.57 8.53
C ARG A 169 17.66 12.09 8.21
N PHE A 170 17.29 11.74 6.98
CA PHE A 170 17.19 10.37 6.56
C PHE A 170 18.54 9.87 6.04
N GLU A 171 19.08 8.82 6.66
CA GLU A 171 20.39 8.28 6.31
C GLU A 171 20.31 7.43 5.03
N GLU A 172 20.67 8.02 3.89
CA GLU A 172 20.84 7.31 2.60
C GLU A 172 21.73 6.06 2.75
N ASN A 173 22.81 6.17 3.53
CA ASN A 173 23.75 5.08 3.80
C ASN A 173 23.12 3.89 4.53
N LYS A 174 22.03 4.11 5.29
CA LYS A 174 21.36 3.05 6.05
C LYS A 174 20.50 2.19 5.12
N LEU A 175 19.70 2.80 4.24
CA LEU A 175 18.85 2.05 3.30
C LEU A 175 19.63 1.44 2.15
N THR A 176 20.62 2.14 1.60
CA THR A 176 21.49 1.58 0.55
C THR A 176 22.17 0.30 1.01
N LYS A 177 22.67 0.26 2.25
CA LYS A 177 23.26 -0.95 2.86
C LYS A 177 22.21 -2.00 3.22
N HIS A 178 21.09 -1.61 3.82
CA HIS A 178 20.06 -2.56 4.26
C HIS A 178 19.40 -3.29 3.08
N TYR A 179 19.08 -2.57 1.99
CA TYR A 179 18.41 -3.14 0.82
C TYR A 179 19.37 -3.52 -0.32
N GLY A 180 20.66 -3.19 -0.20
CA GLY A 180 21.68 -3.48 -1.21
C GLY A 180 21.45 -2.74 -2.54
N ILE A 181 20.96 -1.50 -2.47
CA ILE A 181 20.64 -0.67 -3.65
C ILE A 181 21.76 0.32 -3.95
N SER A 182 21.98 0.62 -5.24
CA SER A 182 22.93 1.65 -5.68
C SER A 182 22.40 3.06 -5.37
N GLY A 183 23.30 4.05 -5.28
CA GLY A 183 22.91 5.45 -5.04
C GLY A 183 21.96 6.00 -6.12
N VAL A 184 22.14 5.60 -7.38
CA VAL A 184 21.24 5.97 -8.49
C VAL A 184 19.83 5.41 -8.25
N ALA A 185 19.74 4.15 -7.80
CA ALA A 185 18.46 3.50 -7.52
C ALA A 185 17.78 4.08 -6.25
N TYR A 186 18.57 4.50 -5.26
CA TYR A 186 18.08 5.26 -4.11
C TYR A 186 17.50 6.61 -4.54
N GLY A 187 18.16 7.34 -5.44
CA GLY A 187 17.67 8.60 -6.01
C GLY A 187 16.27 8.45 -6.63
N HIS A 188 16.04 7.37 -7.36
CA HIS A 188 14.71 7.07 -7.90
C HIS A 188 13.67 6.79 -6.81
N SER A 189 14.02 5.97 -5.81
CA SER A 189 13.13 5.68 -4.68
C SER A 189 12.77 6.93 -3.89
N LYS A 190 13.74 7.85 -3.75
CA LYS A 190 13.56 9.17 -3.14
C LYS A 190 12.58 10.03 -3.93
N GLN A 191 12.74 10.10 -5.25
CA GLN A 191 11.83 10.85 -6.12
C GLN A 191 10.39 10.32 -6.01
N ARG A 192 10.20 9.00 -6.06
CA ARG A 192 8.89 8.36 -5.90
C ARG A 192 8.26 8.63 -4.54
N ALA A 193 9.06 8.69 -3.47
CA ALA A 193 8.56 9.07 -2.15
C ALA A 193 8.15 10.55 -2.08
N ILE A 194 8.90 11.45 -2.73
CA ILE A 194 8.57 12.88 -2.84
C ILE A 194 7.25 13.07 -3.58
N GLU A 195 6.98 12.28 -4.62
CA GLU A 195 5.69 12.28 -5.33
C GLU A 195 4.55 11.76 -4.45
N ALA A 196 4.80 10.70 -3.67
CA ALA A 196 3.82 10.21 -2.69
C ALA A 196 3.53 11.24 -1.59
N VAL A 197 4.56 11.97 -1.14
CA VAL A 197 4.43 13.11 -0.21
C VAL A 197 3.58 14.21 -0.83
N ASP A 198 3.84 14.59 -2.08
CA ASP A 198 3.08 15.65 -2.78
C ASP A 198 1.59 15.30 -2.93
N LYS A 199 1.28 14.00 -3.08
CA LYS A 199 -0.09 13.52 -3.19
C LYS A 199 -0.85 13.52 -1.85
N MET A 200 -0.16 13.28 -0.74
CA MET A 200 -0.78 13.01 0.57
C MET A 200 -0.62 14.13 1.60
N LEU A 201 0.41 14.95 1.46
CA LEU A 201 0.74 16.06 2.36
C LEU A 201 0.56 17.40 1.63
N GLU A 202 0.30 18.47 2.39
CA GLU A 202 0.19 19.81 1.84
C GLU A 202 1.59 20.39 1.62
N ARG A 203 1.86 20.95 0.43
CA ARG A 203 3.13 21.61 0.12
C ARG A 203 2.92 23.10 -0.13
N ARG A 204 3.89 23.90 0.33
CA ARG A 204 3.95 25.34 0.07
C ARG A 204 5.39 25.76 -0.24
N MET A 205 5.53 26.81 -1.05
CA MET A 205 6.77 27.58 -1.13
C MET A 205 6.80 28.62 -0.01
N GLY A 206 7.74 28.47 0.92
CA GLY A 206 7.99 29.43 1.99
C GLY A 206 8.54 30.76 1.46
N HIS A 207 8.67 31.74 2.35
CA HIS A 207 9.06 33.12 1.98
C HIS A 207 10.43 33.25 1.32
N HIS A 208 11.34 32.31 1.55
CA HIS A 208 12.70 32.30 0.98
C HIS A 208 12.83 31.38 -0.25
N GLY A 209 11.71 30.93 -0.83
CA GLY A 209 11.71 29.95 -1.93
C GLY A 209 12.07 28.53 -1.48
N ILE A 210 12.02 28.25 -0.18
CA ILE A 210 12.26 26.92 0.39
C ILE A 210 10.95 26.12 0.36
N LYS A 211 11.03 24.85 -0.06
CA LYS A 211 9.89 23.94 -0.05
C LYS A 211 9.57 23.50 1.37
N GLU A 212 8.33 23.76 1.78
CA GLU A 212 7.80 23.38 3.09
C GLU A 212 6.64 22.41 2.92
N VAL A 213 6.55 21.46 3.84
CA VAL A 213 5.51 20.43 3.90
C VAL A 213 4.73 20.54 5.20
N LYS A 214 3.43 20.33 5.12
CA LYS A 214 2.49 20.32 6.24
C LYS A 214 1.65 19.03 6.19
N CYS A 215 1.41 18.46 7.36
CA CYS A 215 0.52 17.31 7.49
C CYS A 215 -0.95 17.75 7.53
N PRO A 216 -1.86 17.10 6.80
CA PRO A 216 -3.29 17.37 6.90
C PRO A 216 -3.85 17.04 8.28
N ASP A 217 -4.87 17.79 8.72
CA ASP A 217 -5.43 17.68 10.07
C ASP A 217 -5.92 16.26 10.41
N GLN A 218 -6.53 15.57 9.44
CA GLN A 218 -7.04 14.20 9.61
C GLN A 218 -5.93 13.18 9.87
N LEU A 219 -4.78 13.35 9.21
CA LEU A 219 -3.60 12.49 9.39
C LEU A 219 -2.91 12.85 10.71
N ALA A 220 -2.75 14.15 10.97
CA ALA A 220 -2.10 14.65 12.18
C ALA A 220 -2.84 14.22 13.47
N GLN A 221 -4.17 14.10 13.43
CA GLN A 221 -4.97 13.66 14.57
C GLN A 221 -4.54 12.28 15.10
N LYS A 222 -4.05 11.38 14.23
CA LYS A 222 -3.55 10.06 14.64
C LYS A 222 -2.22 10.12 15.38
N HIS A 223 -1.45 11.20 15.18
CA HIS A 223 -0.15 11.40 15.81
C HIS A 223 -0.22 12.28 17.06
N ILE A 224 -1.42 12.73 17.48
CA ILE A 224 -1.58 13.51 18.71
C ILE A 224 -1.28 12.62 19.93
N PRO A 225 -0.33 13.02 20.79
CA PRO A 225 -0.03 12.25 22.00
C PRO A 225 -1.23 12.23 22.94
N LEU A 226 -1.47 11.08 23.58
CA LEU A 226 -2.61 10.87 24.47
C LEU A 226 -2.65 11.90 25.61
N SER A 227 -1.49 12.32 26.12
CA SER A 227 -1.38 13.35 27.15
C SER A 227 -2.02 14.67 26.71
N CYS A 228 -1.80 15.08 25.46
CA CYS A 228 -2.39 16.29 24.89
C CYS A 228 -3.89 16.14 24.68
N CYS A 229 -4.37 15.00 24.20
CA CYS A 229 -5.81 14.73 24.09
C CYS A 229 -6.51 14.88 25.46
N VAL A 230 -5.91 14.32 26.51
CA VAL A 230 -6.44 14.43 27.88
C VAL A 230 -6.41 15.89 28.35
N GLN A 231 -5.31 16.62 28.12
CA GLN A 231 -5.22 18.04 28.51
C GLN A 231 -6.24 18.92 27.79
N LEU A 232 -6.39 18.76 26.47
CA LEU A 232 -7.41 19.46 25.67
C LEU A 232 -8.82 19.10 26.16
N TRP A 233 -9.07 17.83 26.46
CA TRP A 233 -10.35 17.38 26.99
C TRP A 233 -10.65 17.98 28.36
N ILE A 234 -9.67 17.96 29.28
CA ILE A 234 -9.78 18.59 30.60
C ILE A 234 -10.01 20.09 30.46
N ALA A 235 -9.27 20.78 29.59
CA ALA A 235 -9.42 22.21 29.37
C ALA A 235 -10.83 22.54 28.82
N LYS A 236 -11.33 21.75 27.87
CA LYS A 236 -12.68 21.89 27.31
C LYS A 236 -13.77 21.66 28.35
N HIS A 237 -13.57 20.74 29.29
CA HIS A 237 -14.54 20.38 30.33
C HIS A 237 -14.19 20.93 31.72
N ALA A 238 -13.28 21.91 31.81
CA ALA A 238 -12.74 22.40 33.08
C ALA A 238 -13.83 22.95 34.00
N ILE A 239 -14.76 23.75 33.45
CA ILE A 239 -15.87 24.33 34.20
C ILE A 239 -16.81 23.23 34.73
N THR A 240 -17.12 22.23 33.90
CA THR A 240 -17.97 21.10 34.30
C THR A 240 -17.33 20.27 35.41
N LEU A 241 -16.03 19.99 35.30
CA LEU A 241 -15.27 19.26 36.32
C LEU A 241 -15.18 20.04 37.64
N LEU A 242 -14.94 21.36 37.58
CA LEU A 242 -14.93 22.22 38.76
C LEU A 242 -16.29 22.26 39.45
N ALA A 243 -17.38 22.39 38.68
CA ALA A 243 -18.74 22.38 39.22
C ALA A 243 -19.08 21.03 39.87
N ALA A 244 -18.77 19.92 39.21
CA ALA A 244 -18.96 18.58 39.76
C ALA A 244 -18.14 18.36 41.04
N GLY A 245 -16.88 18.82 41.06
CA GLY A 245 -16.02 18.77 42.24
C GLY A 245 -16.59 19.57 43.42
N ALA A 246 -17.04 20.80 43.18
CA ALA A 246 -17.67 21.63 44.19
C ALA A 246 -18.94 20.99 44.77
N LEU A 247 -19.77 20.38 43.91
CA LEU A 247 -20.96 19.63 44.34
C LEU A 247 -20.60 18.43 45.21
N LEU A 248 -19.60 17.64 44.84
CA LEU A 248 -19.16 16.48 45.61
C LEU A 248 -18.61 16.88 46.99
N VAL A 249 -17.79 17.93 47.04
CA VAL A 249 -17.29 18.47 48.31
C VAL A 249 -18.44 18.98 49.17
N GLY A 250 -19.37 19.74 48.58
CA GLY A 250 -20.57 20.22 49.27
C GLY A 250 -21.42 19.07 49.84
N CYS A 251 -21.69 18.05 49.04
CA CYS A 251 -22.42 16.85 49.47
C CYS A 251 -21.70 16.13 50.62
N SER A 252 -20.38 15.97 50.53
CA SER A 252 -19.59 15.32 51.58
C SER A 252 -19.65 16.08 52.91
N VAL A 253 -19.56 17.42 52.88
CA VAL A 253 -19.66 18.27 54.08
C VAL A 253 -21.05 18.19 54.71
N ILE A 254 -22.11 18.20 53.88
CA ILE A 254 -23.49 18.05 54.35
C ILE A 254 -23.67 16.67 54.99
N LEU A 255 -23.24 15.60 54.33
CA LEU A 255 -23.31 14.24 54.87
C LEU A 255 -22.56 14.11 56.20
N LEU A 256 -21.36 14.69 56.30
CA LEU A 256 -20.60 14.72 57.56
C LEU A 256 -21.32 15.51 58.65
N LYS A 257 -21.93 16.66 58.32
CA LYS A 257 -22.75 17.43 59.27
C LYS A 257 -23.97 16.64 59.74
N VAL A 258 -24.68 15.95 58.84
CA VAL A 258 -25.85 15.13 59.16
C VAL A 258 -25.43 13.96 60.04
N ARG A 259 -24.38 13.22 59.66
CA ARG A 259 -23.83 12.12 60.46
C ARG A 259 -23.41 12.58 61.86
N ARG A 260 -22.72 13.71 61.97
CA ARG A 260 -22.34 14.30 63.26
C ARG A 260 -23.56 14.69 64.09
N ARG A 261 -24.56 15.35 63.49
CA ARG A 261 -25.79 15.73 64.19
C ARG A 261 -26.57 14.52 64.69
N HIS A 262 -26.66 13.47 63.88
CA HIS A 262 -27.30 12.21 64.22
C HIS A 262 -26.57 11.52 65.37
N TYR A 263 -25.25 11.35 65.27
CA TYR A 263 -24.42 10.79 66.33
C TYR A 263 -24.59 11.54 67.65
N LEU A 264 -24.53 12.89 67.62
CA LEU A 264 -24.74 13.71 68.82
C LEU A 264 -26.16 13.59 69.38
N SER A 265 -27.18 13.33 68.55
CA SER A 265 -28.57 13.14 69.01
C SER A 265 -28.72 11.83 69.76
N VAL A 266 -28.31 10.72 69.13
CA VAL A 266 -28.38 9.38 69.73
C VAL A 266 -27.55 9.35 71.03
N ARG A 267 -26.36 9.95 71.01
CA ARG A 267 -25.50 10.01 72.19
C ARG A 267 -26.10 10.86 73.32
N ALA A 268 -26.79 11.95 72.98
CA ALA A 268 -27.47 12.78 73.98
C ALA A 268 -28.64 12.02 74.64
N GLU A 269 -29.42 11.27 73.86
CA GLU A 269 -30.51 10.42 74.38
C GLU A 269 -29.98 9.31 75.29
N GLU A 270 -28.90 8.63 74.90
CA GLU A 270 -28.23 7.64 75.77
C GLU A 270 -27.77 8.25 77.10
N LEU A 271 -27.20 9.46 77.06
CA LEU A 271 -26.73 10.16 78.25
C LEU A 271 -27.91 10.61 79.12
N TYR A 272 -28.98 11.11 78.53
CA TYR A 272 -30.20 11.51 79.24
C TYR A 272 -30.81 10.33 80.01
N ASN A 273 -30.99 9.18 79.35
CA ASN A 273 -31.54 7.99 80.00
C ASN A 273 -30.65 7.52 81.16
N LYS A 274 -29.31 7.51 80.98
CA LYS A 274 -28.37 7.16 82.05
C LYS A 274 -28.40 8.14 83.23
N VAL A 275 -28.61 9.43 82.97
CA VAL A 275 -28.78 10.43 84.03
C VAL A 275 -30.06 10.13 84.82
N CYS A 276 -31.18 9.85 84.14
CA CYS A 276 -32.44 9.51 84.78
C CYS A 276 -32.31 8.27 85.67
N ASP A 277 -31.74 7.17 85.17
CA ASP A 277 -31.54 5.93 85.93
C ASP A 277 -30.72 6.18 87.21
N VAL A 278 -29.60 6.91 87.09
CA VAL A 278 -28.70 7.20 88.23
C VAL A 278 -29.36 8.12 89.26
N VAL A 279 -30.11 9.13 88.82
CA VAL A 279 -30.83 10.04 89.72
C VAL A 279 -31.97 9.30 90.43
N GLU A 280 -32.70 8.43 89.74
CA GLU A 280 -33.76 7.60 90.31
C GLU A 280 -33.20 6.65 91.38
N ASP A 281 -32.12 5.92 91.07
CA ASP A 281 -31.43 5.03 92.03
C ASP A 281 -30.98 5.77 93.29
N LYS A 282 -30.38 6.96 93.13
CA LYS A 282 -29.92 7.79 94.25
C LYS A 282 -31.07 8.40 95.04
N ALA A 283 -32.17 8.79 94.39
CA ALA A 283 -33.37 9.27 95.07
C ALA A 283 -34.03 8.17 95.91
N VAL A 284 -34.10 6.93 95.40
CA VAL A 284 -34.58 5.77 96.16
C VAL A 284 -33.68 5.49 97.36
N ALA A 285 -32.35 5.52 97.18
CA ALA A 285 -31.40 5.34 98.27
C ALA A 285 -31.51 6.45 99.34
N ALA A 286 -31.58 7.73 98.95
CA ALA A 286 -31.74 8.86 99.87
C ALA A 286 -33.08 8.84 100.63
N ARG A 287 -34.14 8.29 100.05
CA ARG A 287 -35.41 8.06 100.77
C ARG A 287 -35.28 6.99 101.85
N SER A 288 -34.38 6.01 101.66
CA SER A 288 -34.10 4.96 102.65
C SER A 288 -33.15 5.41 103.76
N THR A 289 -32.25 6.35 103.46
CA THR A 289 -31.27 6.92 104.39
C THR A 289 -31.43 8.43 104.40
N ASN A 290 -32.04 8.97 105.47
CA ASN A 290 -32.46 10.38 105.67
C ASN A 290 -31.30 11.41 105.54
N ASN A 291 -30.67 11.50 104.37
CA ASN A 291 -29.42 12.21 104.12
C ASN A 291 -29.61 13.13 102.90
N GLU A 292 -29.63 14.44 103.16
CA GLU A 292 -29.80 15.47 102.14
C GLU A 292 -28.49 15.68 101.39
N CYS A 293 -28.43 15.31 100.10
CA CYS A 293 -27.25 15.55 99.27
C CYS A 293 -27.44 16.85 98.46
N GLU A 294 -26.47 17.76 98.49
CA GLU A 294 -26.61 19.07 97.85
C GLU A 294 -26.66 18.96 96.31
N PRO A 295 -27.62 19.61 95.62
CA PRO A 295 -27.89 19.42 94.19
C PRO A 295 -26.69 19.68 93.25
N TRP A 296 -25.80 20.60 93.61
CA TRP A 296 -24.64 20.98 92.80
C TRP A 296 -23.51 19.93 92.83
N VAL A 297 -23.41 19.15 93.90
CA VAL A 297 -22.45 18.04 94.02
C VAL A 297 -22.86 16.89 93.10
N MET A 298 -24.16 16.61 92.99
CA MET A 298 -24.68 15.61 92.05
C MET A 298 -24.42 15.99 90.59
N ALA A 299 -24.66 17.24 90.20
CA ALA A 299 -24.46 17.69 88.82
C ALA A 299 -22.99 17.57 88.35
N SER A 300 -22.04 17.92 89.21
CA SER A 300 -20.61 17.81 88.90
C SER A 300 -20.12 16.35 88.85
N TRP A 301 -20.61 15.50 89.77
CA TRP A 301 -20.29 14.07 89.78
C TRP A 301 -20.87 13.32 88.57
N LEU A 302 -22.13 13.55 88.21
CA LEU A 302 -22.77 12.92 87.04
C LEU A 302 -22.03 13.27 85.74
N ARG A 303 -21.60 14.53 85.57
CA ARG A 303 -20.78 14.94 84.44
C ARG A 303 -19.50 14.12 84.33
N ASP A 304 -18.78 13.97 85.44
CA ASP A 304 -17.46 13.37 85.44
C ASP A 304 -17.53 11.83 85.33
N TYR A 305 -18.63 11.22 85.79
CA TYR A 305 -18.90 9.78 85.68
C TYR A 305 -19.44 9.36 84.31
N LEU A 306 -20.34 10.14 83.69
CA LEU A 306 -21.04 9.74 82.46
C LEU A 306 -20.32 10.14 81.16
N LEU A 307 -19.49 11.20 81.18
CA LEU A 307 -18.84 11.74 79.98
C LEU A 307 -17.36 11.39 79.91
N SER A 308 -16.93 10.97 78.71
CA SER A 308 -15.50 10.81 78.43
C SER A 308 -14.78 12.18 78.37
N PRO A 309 -13.46 12.24 78.65
CA PRO A 309 -12.70 13.50 78.63
C PRO A 309 -12.76 14.29 77.32
N LYS A 310 -13.03 13.62 76.18
CA LYS A 310 -13.19 14.26 74.86
C LYS A 310 -14.59 14.85 74.69
N GLU A 311 -15.62 14.17 75.16
CA GLU A 311 -17.02 14.63 75.11
C GLU A 311 -17.27 15.83 76.03
N ARG A 312 -16.55 15.90 77.17
CA ARG A 312 -16.60 17.06 78.07
C ARG A 312 -16.23 18.38 77.40
N LYS A 313 -15.43 18.34 76.33
CA LYS A 313 -14.99 19.52 75.58
C LYS A 313 -15.88 19.88 74.39
N ASP A 314 -16.93 19.10 74.07
CA ASP A 314 -17.82 19.43 72.93
C ASP A 314 -19.03 20.27 73.40
N PRO A 315 -19.02 21.60 73.23
CA PRO A 315 -20.08 22.49 73.71
C PRO A 315 -21.44 22.23 73.04
N LEU A 316 -21.47 21.59 71.86
CA LEU A 316 -22.71 21.28 71.15
C LEU A 316 -23.44 20.08 71.75
N LEU A 317 -22.71 19.16 72.38
CA LEU A 317 -23.30 18.04 73.12
C LEU A 317 -23.99 18.55 74.40
N TRP A 318 -23.31 19.45 75.12
CA TRP A 318 -23.84 20.09 76.34
C TRP A 318 -25.16 20.82 76.12
N LYS A 319 -25.25 21.62 75.04
CA LYS A 319 -26.47 22.34 74.67
C LYS A 319 -27.67 21.44 74.35
N LYS A 320 -27.43 20.16 74.06
CA LYS A 320 -28.49 19.19 73.74
C LYS A 320 -28.90 18.33 74.94
N VAL A 321 -28.03 18.17 75.94
CA VAL A 321 -28.24 17.29 77.10
C VAL A 321 -28.86 18.06 78.28
N PHE A 322 -28.49 19.34 78.43
CA PHE A 322 -29.03 20.28 79.42
C PHE A 322 -29.85 21.37 78.73
#